data_AF-A0A8E2I8F9-F1
#
_entry.id   AF-A0A8E2I8F9-F1
#
_cell.length_a   1.000
_cell.length_b   1.000
_cell.length_c   1.000
_cell.angle_alpha   90.00
_cell.angle_beta   90.00
_cell.angle_gamma   90.00
#
_symmetry.space_group_name_H-M   'P 1'
#
loop_
_entity.id
_entity.type
_entity.pdbx_description
1 polymer ?
#
loop_
_entity_poly.entity_id
_entity_poly.type
_entity_poly.pdbx_seq_one_letter_code
_entity_poly.pdbx_strand_id
1 'polypeptide(L)'
;MKKCFGFILSCFLLISLIGCSKATVKEQDVEKFIKQYKIEQYTVTDPNSPPDVSNIEEKVSKYLSKDLQEKHHLNRLFQIAPEISKKTKKSIELEDVELKKVNENNDGTINYHYTLKIKFYDEKASNVVEKKGDLTISKNDELKIIQENEERDTKIGNEIF
;
A
#
# COMPACT_ATOMS: atom_id res chain seq x y z
N MET A 1 59.15 -44.65 19.81
CA MET A 1 59.66 -43.43 19.14
C MET A 1 58.77 -43.15 17.94
N LYS A 2 58.24 -41.90 17.86
CA LYS A 2 57.97 -41.07 16.66
C LYS A 2 57.44 -41.78 15.40
N LYS A 3 56.41 -41.37 14.67
CA LYS A 3 55.60 -40.14 14.54
C LYS A 3 54.65 -40.42 13.35
N CYS A 4 53.42 -39.89 13.40
CA CYS A 4 52.63 -39.25 12.32
C CYS A 4 52.38 -40.04 11.00
N PHE A 5 51.24 -39.99 10.32
CA PHE A 5 50.29 -38.92 9.97
C PHE A 5 48.98 -39.66 9.61
N GLY A 6 47.78 -39.22 9.98
CA GLY A 6 47.25 -37.86 9.92
C GLY A 6 46.01 -37.93 9.03
N PHE A 7 44.86 -37.99 9.70
CA PHE A 7 43.53 -38.34 9.20
C PHE A 7 43.06 -37.51 8.00
N ILE A 8 42.27 -38.18 7.16
CA ILE A 8 41.64 -37.73 5.91
C ILE A 8 40.82 -36.45 6.11
N LEU A 9 41.22 -35.41 5.38
CA LEU A 9 40.39 -34.43 4.65
C LEU A 9 38.97 -34.17 5.21
N SER A 10 38.89 -33.35 6.25
CA SER A 10 37.66 -32.70 6.70
C SER A 10 37.36 -31.49 5.81
N CYS A 11 36.77 -31.73 4.64
CA CYS A 11 36.11 -30.71 3.83
C CYS A 11 34.59 -30.93 3.89
N PHE A 12 33.86 -29.81 3.93
CA PHE A 12 32.41 -29.67 3.82
C PHE A 12 31.57 -30.05 5.05
N LEU A 13 31.14 -29.03 5.78
CA LEU A 13 29.74 -28.60 5.83
C LEU A 13 29.58 -27.54 6.93
N LEU A 14 30.24 -26.38 6.76
CA LEU A 14 29.69 -25.14 7.31
C LEU A 14 28.64 -24.66 6.33
N ILE A 15 27.49 -25.35 6.31
CA ILE A 15 26.25 -24.68 5.90
C ILE A 15 26.00 -23.72 7.05
N SER A 16 26.54 -22.51 6.90
CA SER A 16 25.99 -21.36 7.60
C SER A 16 24.51 -21.34 7.26
N LEU A 17 23.70 -21.82 8.20
CA LEU A 17 22.33 -21.40 8.35
C LEU A 17 22.42 -19.88 8.45
N ILE A 18 22.36 -19.20 7.30
CA ILE A 18 21.85 -17.84 7.26
C ILE A 18 20.42 -18.05 7.70
N GLY A 19 20.23 -17.98 9.02
CA GLY A 19 18.93 -17.82 9.62
C GLY A 19 18.36 -16.62 8.91
N CYS A 20 17.46 -16.88 7.96
CA CYS A 20 16.58 -15.88 7.42
C CYS A 20 15.74 -15.48 8.64
N SER A 21 16.27 -14.58 9.46
CA SER A 21 15.48 -13.92 10.48
C SER A 21 14.44 -13.18 9.68
N LYS A 22 13.27 -13.81 9.48
CA LYS A 22 12.09 -13.13 8.95
C LYS A 22 11.92 -11.92 9.85
N ALA A 23 12.35 -10.76 9.35
CA ALA A 23 12.20 -9.52 10.07
C ALA A 23 10.71 -9.42 10.35
N THR A 24 10.35 -9.49 11.63
CA THR A 24 8.95 -9.45 12.01
C THR A 24 8.48 -8.04 11.73
N VAL A 25 7.83 -7.84 10.57
CA VAL A 25 7.26 -6.56 10.18
C VAL A 25 6.28 -6.13 11.25
N LYS A 26 6.54 -4.97 11.88
CA LYS A 26 5.69 -4.42 12.93
C LYS A 26 4.43 -3.84 12.30
N GLU A 27 3.32 -3.85 13.04
CA GLU A 27 2.04 -3.29 12.58
C GLU A 27 2.15 -1.80 12.21
N GLN A 28 2.92 -1.03 12.98
CA GLN A 28 3.22 0.39 12.69
C GLN A 28 3.91 0.60 11.33
N ASP A 29 4.73 -0.36 10.89
CA ASP A 29 5.39 -0.28 9.58
C ASP A 29 4.37 -0.47 8.44
N VAL A 30 3.36 -1.34 8.66
CA VAL A 30 2.26 -1.55 7.71
C VAL A 30 1.35 -0.33 7.64
N GLU A 31 0.99 0.25 8.78
CA GLU A 31 0.16 1.47 8.82
C GLU A 31 0.83 2.63 8.08
N LYS A 32 2.12 2.87 8.37
CA LYS A 32 2.90 3.89 7.66
C LYS A 32 2.97 3.60 6.16
N PHE A 33 3.19 2.34 5.79
CA PHE A 33 3.23 1.92 4.39
C PHE A 33 1.92 2.20 3.66
N ILE A 34 0.77 1.81 4.23
CA ILE A 34 -0.56 2.06 3.64
C ILE A 34 -0.85 3.56 3.59
N LYS A 35 -0.55 4.30 4.66
CA LYS A 35 -0.78 5.76 4.70
C LYS A 35 -0.03 6.46 3.57
N GLN A 36 1.23 6.10 3.32
CA GLN A 36 2.00 6.67 2.21
C GLN A 36 1.42 6.29 0.85
N TYR A 37 1.02 5.03 0.65
CA TYR A 37 0.34 4.61 -0.58
C TYR A 37 -0.94 5.44 -0.84
N LYS A 38 -1.80 5.57 0.16
CA LYS A 38 -3.08 6.29 0.06
C LYS A 38 -2.90 7.80 -0.12
N ILE A 39 -1.86 8.39 0.47
CA ILE A 39 -1.48 9.79 0.20
C ILE A 39 -1.15 9.97 -1.29
N GLU A 40 -0.29 9.11 -1.85
CA GLU A 40 0.08 9.21 -3.27
C GLU A 40 -1.11 8.94 -4.20
N GLN A 41 -2.03 8.06 -3.81
CA GLN A 41 -3.25 7.76 -4.56
C GLN A 41 -4.24 8.93 -4.61
N TYR A 42 -4.45 9.61 -3.47
CA TYR A 42 -5.59 10.53 -3.29
C TYR A 42 -5.27 12.01 -3.31
N THR A 43 -4.02 12.40 -3.06
CA THR A 43 -3.70 13.81 -2.85
C THR A 43 -3.86 14.62 -4.13
N VAL A 44 -4.70 15.65 -4.08
CA VAL A 44 -4.85 16.66 -5.14
C VAL A 44 -4.81 18.03 -4.49
N THR A 45 -3.72 18.77 -4.68
CA THR A 45 -3.52 20.07 -4.02
C THR A 45 -4.21 21.23 -4.75
N ASP A 46 -4.29 21.18 -6.08
CA ASP A 46 -4.98 22.18 -6.90
C ASP A 46 -6.00 21.50 -7.84
N PRO A 47 -7.32 21.74 -7.66
CA PRO A 47 -8.35 21.19 -8.53
C PRO A 47 -8.33 21.74 -9.97
N ASN A 48 -7.67 22.88 -10.22
CA ASN A 48 -7.53 23.44 -11.57
C ASN A 48 -6.36 22.82 -12.35
N SER A 49 -5.40 22.23 -11.63
CA SER A 49 -4.25 21.54 -12.19
C SER A 49 -4.01 20.24 -11.42
N PRO A 50 -4.95 19.28 -11.47
CA PRO A 50 -4.81 18.02 -10.76
C PRO A 50 -3.66 17.19 -11.36
N PRO A 51 -3.03 16.28 -10.58
CA PRO A 51 -1.95 15.43 -11.08
C PRO A 51 -2.39 14.56 -12.27
N ASP A 52 -1.49 14.38 -13.23
CA ASP A 52 -1.69 13.41 -14.31
C ASP A 52 -1.75 11.98 -13.77
N VAL A 53 -2.59 11.14 -14.38
CA VAL A 53 -2.79 9.74 -13.98
C VAL A 53 -1.47 8.96 -14.01
N SER A 54 -0.63 9.18 -15.03
CA SER A 54 0.68 8.52 -15.15
C SER A 54 1.61 8.88 -13.99
N ASN A 55 1.55 10.11 -13.48
CA ASN A 55 2.38 10.54 -12.35
C ASN A 55 1.91 9.87 -11.06
N ILE A 56 0.60 9.68 -10.89
CA ILE A 56 0.06 8.91 -9.76
C ILE A 56 0.50 7.45 -9.87
N GLU A 57 0.30 6.83 -11.03
CA GLU A 57 0.67 5.43 -11.31
C GLU A 57 2.15 5.15 -11.04
N GLU A 58 3.04 6.04 -11.46
CA GLU A 58 4.48 5.93 -11.20
C GLU A 58 4.76 5.91 -9.70
N LYS A 59 4.21 6.88 -8.95
CA LYS A 59 4.44 7.00 -7.51
C LYS A 59 3.87 5.84 -6.71
N VAL A 60 2.70 5.33 -7.10
CA VAL A 60 2.07 4.21 -6.38
C VAL A 60 2.68 2.85 -6.73
N SER A 61 3.36 2.71 -7.86
CA SER A 61 3.90 1.42 -8.35
C SER A 61 4.79 0.70 -7.33
N LYS A 62 5.58 1.44 -6.55
CA LYS A 62 6.45 0.88 -5.51
C LYS A 62 5.68 0.22 -4.35
N TYR A 63 4.39 0.49 -4.19
CA TYR A 63 3.55 -0.12 -3.15
C TYR A 63 2.79 -1.36 -3.63
N LEU A 64 2.60 -1.51 -4.94
CA LEU A 64 1.71 -2.52 -5.51
C LEU A 64 2.48 -3.71 -6.08
N SER A 65 1.84 -4.89 -6.08
CA SER A 65 2.24 -5.95 -6.99
C SER A 65 1.98 -5.54 -8.44
N LYS A 66 2.69 -6.14 -9.40
CA LYS A 66 2.48 -5.86 -10.83
C LYS A 66 1.05 -6.15 -11.25
N ASP A 67 0.49 -7.27 -10.82
CA ASP A 67 -0.87 -7.68 -11.14
C ASP A 67 -1.91 -6.68 -10.59
N LEU A 68 -1.71 -6.18 -9.37
CA LEU A 68 -2.62 -5.18 -8.80
C LEU A 68 -2.46 -3.82 -9.49
N GLN A 69 -1.24 -3.43 -9.84
CA GLN A 69 -0.99 -2.21 -10.63
C GLN A 69 -1.71 -2.27 -11.97
N GLU A 70 -1.58 -3.37 -12.72
CA GLU A 70 -2.27 -3.57 -14.00
C GLU A 70 -3.80 -3.56 -13.82
N LYS A 71 -4.32 -4.26 -12.80
CA LYS A 71 -5.74 -4.25 -12.48
C LYS A 71 -6.26 -2.83 -12.18
N HIS A 72 -5.52 -2.04 -11.41
CA HIS A 72 -5.91 -0.67 -11.06
C HIS A 72 -5.85 0.26 -12.27
N HIS A 73 -4.85 0.09 -13.15
CA HIS A 73 -4.76 0.80 -14.43
C HIS A 73 -5.97 0.51 -15.32
N LEU A 74 -6.29 -0.77 -15.55
CA LEU A 74 -7.43 -1.18 -16.39
C LEU A 74 -8.78 -0.67 -15.85
N ASN A 75 -8.92 -0.63 -14.52
CA ASN A 75 -10.11 -0.10 -13.85
C ASN A 75 -10.10 1.42 -13.67
N ARG A 76 -9.09 2.13 -14.18
CA ARG A 76 -8.92 3.58 -14.11
C ARG A 76 -9.02 4.11 -12.67
N LEU A 77 -8.54 3.34 -11.69
CA LEU A 77 -8.64 3.69 -10.27
C LEU A 77 -7.99 5.05 -9.99
N PHE A 78 -6.81 5.28 -10.57
CA PHE A 78 -6.01 6.48 -10.32
C PHE A 78 -6.55 7.74 -11.03
N GLN A 79 -7.58 7.60 -11.86
CA GLN A 79 -8.28 8.72 -12.50
C GLN A 79 -9.34 9.35 -11.58
N ILE A 80 -9.82 8.61 -10.58
CA ILE A 80 -10.96 9.01 -9.74
C ILE A 80 -10.67 10.30 -8.96
N ALA A 81 -9.57 10.36 -8.21
CA ALA A 81 -9.26 11.53 -7.38
C ALA A 81 -9.06 12.81 -8.20
N PRO A 82 -8.26 12.82 -9.29
CA PRO A 82 -8.17 13.97 -10.20
C PRO A 82 -9.53 14.43 -10.75
N GLU A 83 -10.37 13.50 -11.21
CA GLU A 83 -11.67 13.85 -11.78
C GLU A 83 -12.64 14.42 -10.75
N ILE A 84 -12.74 13.80 -9.57
CA ILE A 84 -13.62 14.28 -8.51
C ILE A 84 -13.14 15.63 -7.99
N SER A 85 -11.83 15.83 -7.82
CA SER A 85 -11.27 17.13 -7.44
C SER A 85 -11.68 18.22 -8.44
N LYS A 86 -11.54 17.96 -9.74
CA LYS A 86 -11.90 18.90 -10.80
C LYS A 86 -13.41 19.20 -10.83
N LYS A 87 -14.26 18.17 -10.72
CA LYS A 87 -15.72 18.32 -10.73
C LYS A 87 -16.25 19.08 -9.53
N THR A 88 -15.73 18.76 -8.34
CA THR A 88 -16.15 19.39 -7.08
C THR A 88 -15.47 20.74 -6.84
N LYS A 89 -14.41 21.05 -7.60
CA LYS A 89 -13.54 22.21 -7.43
C LYS A 89 -12.90 22.26 -6.04
N LYS A 90 -12.52 21.09 -5.52
CA LYS A 90 -11.93 20.93 -4.18
C LYS A 90 -10.62 20.18 -4.24
N SER A 91 -9.68 20.62 -3.41
CA SER A 91 -8.48 19.86 -3.09
C SER A 91 -8.85 18.62 -2.27
N ILE A 92 -8.01 17.60 -2.33
CA ILE A 92 -8.19 16.31 -1.66
C ILE A 92 -6.94 16.00 -0.84
N GLU A 93 -7.12 15.69 0.44
CA GLU A 93 -6.06 15.18 1.30
C GLU A 93 -6.55 13.97 2.13
N LEU A 94 -5.62 13.07 2.44
CA LEU A 94 -5.86 11.98 3.37
C LEU A 94 -5.60 12.48 4.80
N GLU A 95 -6.64 12.54 5.63
CA GLU A 95 -6.49 12.89 7.05
C GLU A 95 -5.98 11.69 7.84
N ASP A 96 -6.60 10.53 7.65
CA ASP A 96 -6.31 9.36 8.45
C ASP A 96 -6.53 8.01 7.75
N VAL A 97 -5.87 6.98 8.27
CA VAL A 97 -6.05 5.59 7.89
C VAL A 97 -6.18 4.75 9.15
N GLU A 98 -7.35 4.15 9.34
CA GLU A 98 -7.56 3.16 10.38
C GLU A 98 -7.40 1.76 9.77
N LEU A 99 -6.51 0.93 10.33
CA LEU A 99 -6.30 -0.45 9.92
C LEU A 99 -6.77 -1.42 11.00
N LYS A 100 -7.46 -2.48 10.59
CA LYS A 100 -7.83 -3.60 11.45
C LYS A 100 -7.37 -4.90 10.83
N LYS A 101 -6.38 -5.55 11.45
CA LYS A 101 -5.92 -6.88 11.03
C LYS A 101 -7.09 -7.87 11.12
N VAL A 102 -7.33 -8.58 10.03
CA VAL A 102 -8.35 -9.65 9.95
C VAL A 102 -7.71 -10.97 10.33
N ASN A 103 -6.72 -11.40 9.56
CA ASN A 103 -5.99 -12.64 9.78
C ASN A 103 -4.62 -12.59 9.07
N GLU A 104 -3.75 -13.50 9.47
CA GLU A 104 -2.50 -13.81 8.77
C GLU A 104 -2.66 -15.18 8.12
N ASN A 105 -2.37 -15.26 6.82
CA ASN A 105 -2.55 -16.46 6.02
C ASN A 105 -1.33 -17.39 6.16
N ASN A 106 -1.49 -18.66 5.77
CA ASN A 106 -0.42 -19.66 5.86
C ASN A 106 0.83 -19.32 5.03
N ASP A 107 0.66 -18.50 3.98
CA ASP A 107 1.75 -18.00 3.13
C ASP A 107 2.46 -16.77 3.69
N GLY A 108 2.05 -16.27 4.86
CA GLY A 108 2.61 -15.10 5.53
C GLY A 108 2.04 -13.76 5.04
N THR A 109 1.05 -13.78 4.14
CA THR A 109 0.31 -12.56 3.77
C THR A 109 -0.67 -12.18 4.88
N ILE A 110 -1.02 -10.89 4.98
CA ILE A 110 -1.92 -10.37 6.01
C ILE A 110 -3.07 -9.62 5.39
N ASN A 111 -4.28 -9.97 5.81
CA ASN A 111 -5.50 -9.30 5.41
C ASN A 111 -5.86 -8.21 6.42
N TYR A 112 -6.26 -7.05 5.93
CA TYR A 112 -6.73 -5.92 6.72
C TYR A 112 -8.06 -5.40 6.17
N HIS A 113 -8.94 -4.99 7.09
CA HIS A 113 -9.93 -3.97 6.78
C HIS A 113 -9.29 -2.60 6.97
N TYR A 114 -9.64 -1.64 6.12
CA TYR A 114 -9.25 -0.26 6.31
C TYR A 114 -10.43 0.71 6.23
N THR A 115 -10.31 1.82 6.93
CA THR A 115 -11.16 3.00 6.77
C THR A 115 -10.27 4.21 6.54
N LEU A 116 -10.50 4.92 5.44
CA LEU A 116 -9.83 6.17 5.10
C LEU A 116 -10.71 7.33 5.51
N LYS A 117 -10.13 8.36 6.12
CA LYS A 117 -10.76 9.68 6.27
C LYS A 117 -10.16 10.61 5.23
N ILE A 118 -10.96 10.96 4.23
CA ILE A 118 -10.53 11.76 3.09
C ILE A 118 -11.24 13.09 3.14
N LYS A 119 -10.45 14.16 3.17
CA LYS A 119 -10.97 15.53 3.26
C LYS A 119 -10.95 16.19 1.90
N PHE A 120 -12.09 16.76 1.57
CA PHE A 120 -12.32 17.62 0.41
C PHE A 120 -12.46 19.05 0.89
N TYR A 121 -11.63 19.96 0.40
CA TYR A 121 -11.61 21.33 0.89
C TYR A 121 -11.36 22.37 -0.19
N ASP A 122 -11.84 23.58 0.07
CA ASP A 122 -11.54 24.82 -0.64
C ASP A 122 -11.37 25.96 0.40
N GLU A 123 -11.25 27.21 -0.04
CA GLU A 123 -11.10 28.37 0.85
C GLU A 123 -12.32 28.64 1.76
N LYS A 124 -13.48 28.07 1.43
CA LYS A 124 -14.77 28.38 2.08
C LYS A 124 -15.25 27.25 2.98
N ALA A 125 -14.99 26.00 2.61
CA ALA A 125 -15.53 24.84 3.31
C ALA A 125 -14.63 23.61 3.19
N SER A 126 -14.77 22.71 4.17
CA SER A 126 -14.21 21.36 4.13
C SER A 126 -15.28 20.31 4.44
N ASN A 127 -15.11 19.12 3.91
CA ASN A 127 -15.94 17.96 4.18
C ASN A 127 -15.05 16.71 4.25
N VAL A 128 -15.23 15.90 5.28
CA VAL A 128 -14.52 14.63 5.44
C VAL A 128 -15.49 13.50 5.13
N VAL A 129 -15.08 12.61 4.23
CA VAL A 129 -15.81 11.38 3.91
C VAL A 129 -15.01 10.17 4.36
N GLU A 130 -15.73 9.12 4.72
CA GLU A 130 -15.14 7.81 5.00
C GLU A 130 -15.22 6.92 3.76
N LYS A 131 -14.11 6.26 3.44
CA LYS A 131 -14.04 5.26 2.39
C LYS A 131 -13.42 3.98 2.94
N LYS A 132 -14.09 2.85 2.77
CA LYS A 132 -13.67 1.59 3.36
C LYS A 132 -13.22 0.62 2.29
N GLY A 133 -12.46 -0.37 2.72
CA GLY A 133 -12.07 -1.46 1.85
C GLY A 133 -11.27 -2.52 2.58
N ASP A 134 -10.85 -3.48 1.77
CA ASP A 134 -10.03 -4.61 2.16
C ASP A 134 -8.72 -4.57 1.39
N LEU A 135 -7.64 -4.96 2.06
CA LEU A 135 -6.36 -5.16 1.40
C LEU A 135 -5.64 -6.39 1.94
N THR A 136 -4.81 -6.99 1.09
CA THR A 136 -3.89 -8.05 1.45
C THR A 136 -2.45 -7.57 1.21
N ILE A 137 -1.62 -7.70 2.24
CA ILE A 137 -0.20 -7.35 2.22
C ILE A 137 0.66 -8.59 2.17
N SER A 138 1.63 -8.61 1.26
CA SER A 138 2.76 -9.54 1.32
C SER A 138 3.87 -8.96 2.17
N LYS A 139 4.41 -9.79 3.08
CA LYS A 139 5.58 -9.51 3.95
C LYS A 139 6.84 -10.25 3.45
N ASN A 140 6.94 -10.50 2.15
CA ASN A 140 8.20 -10.98 1.56
C ASN A 140 9.29 -9.90 1.71
N ASP A 141 10.41 -10.03 1.00
CA ASP A 141 11.58 -9.13 1.13
C ASP A 141 11.23 -7.63 1.16
N GLU A 142 10.13 -7.23 0.51
CA GLU A 142 9.52 -5.90 0.63
C GLU A 142 7.99 -5.97 0.83
N LEU A 143 7.44 -4.98 1.53
CA LEU A 143 5.98 -4.83 1.67
C LEU A 143 5.35 -4.48 0.32
N LYS A 144 4.33 -5.25 -0.06
CA LYS A 144 3.51 -5.01 -1.26
C LYS A 144 2.04 -5.24 -0.97
N ILE A 145 1.19 -4.38 -1.50
CA ILE A 145 -0.25 -4.63 -1.61
C ILE A 145 -0.45 -5.56 -2.81
N ILE A 146 -0.98 -6.75 -2.57
CA ILE A 146 -1.16 -7.77 -3.61
C ILE A 146 -2.63 -7.92 -4.03
N GLN A 147 -3.54 -7.49 -3.16
CA GLN A 147 -4.96 -7.43 -3.44
C GLN A 147 -5.56 -6.22 -2.73
N GLU A 148 -6.50 -5.57 -3.40
CA GLU A 148 -7.29 -4.49 -2.82
C GLU A 148 -8.71 -4.51 -3.41
N ASN A 149 -9.67 -4.25 -2.53
CA ASN A 149 -11.06 -4.00 -2.89
C ASN A 149 -11.58 -2.82 -2.05
N GLU A 150 -11.81 -1.68 -2.71
CA GLU A 150 -12.30 -0.46 -2.08
C GLU A 150 -13.76 -0.23 -2.46
N GLU A 151 -14.57 0.21 -1.51
CA GLU A 151 -15.97 0.60 -1.75
C GLU A 151 -16.05 1.74 -2.76
N ARG A 152 -17.04 1.72 -3.66
CA ARG A 152 -17.17 2.67 -4.80
C ARG A 152 -18.48 3.44 -4.81
N ASP A 153 -19.18 3.49 -3.70
CA ASP A 153 -20.48 4.14 -3.53
C ASP A 153 -20.45 5.33 -2.55
N THR A 154 -19.25 5.71 -2.08
CA THR A 154 -19.06 6.92 -1.27
C THR A 154 -19.50 8.15 -2.08
N LYS A 155 -20.22 9.07 -1.45
CA LYS A 155 -20.74 10.28 -2.12
C LYS A 155 -20.06 11.53 -1.62
N ILE A 156 -19.80 12.45 -2.54
CA ILE A 156 -19.39 13.83 -2.25
C ILE A 156 -20.29 14.80 -3.03
N GLY A 157 -21.28 15.36 -2.33
CA GLY A 157 -22.35 16.10 -3.00
C GLY A 157 -23.15 15.19 -3.94
N ASN A 158 -23.15 15.50 -5.23
CA ASN A 158 -23.83 14.72 -6.27
C ASN A 158 -22.91 13.73 -7.00
N GLU A 159 -21.61 13.70 -6.67
CA GLU A 159 -20.65 12.82 -7.30
C GLU A 159 -20.45 11.54 -6.48
N ILE A 160 -20.18 10.44 -7.19
CA ILE A 160 -19.74 9.19 -6.61
C ILE A 160 -18.21 9.16 -6.63
N PHE A 161 -17.62 8.87 -5.49
CA PHE A 161 -16.19 8.80 -5.22
C PHE A 161 -15.80 7.40 -4.80
#